data_AF-A0A535GHL7-F1
#
_entry.id   AF-A0A535GHL7-F1
#
_cell.length_a   1.000
_cell.length_b   1.000
_cell.length_c   1.000
_cell.angle_alpha   90.00
_cell.angle_beta   90.00
_cell.angle_gamma   90.00
#
_symmetry.space_group_name_H-M   'P 1'
#
loop_
_entity.id
_entity.type
_entity.pdbx_description
1 polymer ?
#
loop_
_entity_poly.entity_id
_entity_poly.type
_entity_poly.pdbx_seq_one_letter_code
_entity_poly.pdbx_strand_id
1 'polypeptide(L)'
;MRVIPQRLRGEQIPDRVEVRGEIYMSTRSFEKLNEEMKDSRLFANPRNAAAGSLRQKDSRITASRHLDFFGYQIGYMQGMDFTNQWEALQLIREWGFPVNPHIHLARTLDEVMDYCKKWEQERFNLPYEIDGVVIKISDLAQQQELGTVARDPRWAIAFKYPPTQVATQLLDIRVNIGRTGSVNPWAVLEPVNIRGVTVARAALHNEGDVQRKDLRVGDWVLVQRAGEVIPQVVKPIVERRTGKEQVYHLPERCPLCDTPIIRIPDQA
;
A
#
# COMPACT_ATOMS: atom_id res chain seq x y z
N MET A 1 -1.27 25.85 10.06
CA MET A 1 -0.07 25.51 10.85
C MET A 1 0.79 24.57 10.01
N ARG A 2 2.11 24.75 9.92
CA ARG A 2 2.97 23.85 9.13
C ARG A 2 3.26 22.60 9.98
N VAL A 3 3.12 21.42 9.37
CA VAL A 3 3.23 20.12 10.05
C VAL A 3 4.68 19.78 10.40
N ILE A 4 5.64 20.18 9.55
CA ILE A 4 7.07 20.05 9.81
C ILE A 4 7.61 21.37 10.40
N PRO A 5 8.25 21.36 11.59
CA PRO A 5 8.79 22.56 12.20
C PRO A 5 9.97 23.12 11.40
N GLN A 6 10.01 24.45 11.25
CA GLN A 6 11.17 25.14 10.64
C GLN A 6 12.28 25.44 11.65
N ARG A 7 11.97 25.38 12.94
CA ARG A 7 12.89 25.54 14.06
C ARG A 7 12.56 24.47 15.10
N LEU A 8 13.58 23.76 15.54
CA LEU A 8 13.44 22.79 16.63
C LEU A 8 13.05 23.53 17.91
N ARG A 9 12.28 22.86 18.76
CA ARG A 9 11.82 23.34 20.06
C ARG A 9 12.40 22.46 21.17
N GLY A 10 12.27 22.90 22.42
CA GLY A 10 12.75 22.14 23.58
C GLY A 10 14.11 22.61 24.09
N GLU A 11 14.53 22.01 25.18
CA GLU A 11 15.76 22.38 25.92
C GLU A 11 16.99 21.67 25.36
N GLN A 12 16.80 20.44 24.88
CA GLN A 12 17.84 19.58 24.36
C GLN A 12 17.83 19.62 22.83
N ILE A 13 18.64 20.49 22.23
CA ILE A 13 18.76 20.60 20.77
C ILE A 13 20.20 20.24 20.35
N PRO A 14 20.39 19.21 19.51
CA PRO A 14 21.73 18.81 19.03
C PRO A 14 22.28 19.82 18.02
N ASP A 15 23.61 19.81 17.83
CA ASP A 15 24.29 20.65 16.82
C ASP A 15 23.80 20.32 15.40
N ARG A 16 23.61 19.02 15.13
CA ARG A 16 23.08 18.51 13.86
C ARG A 16 22.21 17.30 14.11
N VAL A 17 21.11 17.23 13.37
CA VAL A 17 20.22 16.07 13.41
C VAL A 17 19.55 15.83 12.07
N GLU A 18 19.40 14.57 11.70
CA GLU A 18 18.58 14.10 10.58
C GLU A 18 17.34 13.39 11.13
N VAL A 19 16.17 14.02 11.00
CA VAL A 19 14.88 13.40 11.34
C VAL A 19 14.29 12.75 10.10
N ARG A 20 14.07 11.44 10.18
CA ARG A 20 13.38 10.64 9.16
C ARG A 20 11.93 10.42 9.56
N GLY A 21 11.06 10.44 8.56
CA GLY A 21 9.64 10.24 8.74
C GLY A 21 8.93 9.97 7.42
N GLU A 22 7.61 9.77 7.52
CA GLU A 22 6.75 9.52 6.38
C GLU A 22 5.87 10.75 6.14
N ILE A 23 5.85 11.25 4.90
CA ILE A 23 4.85 12.21 4.44
C ILE A 23 3.64 11.42 3.95
N TYR A 24 2.47 11.73 4.47
CA TYR A 24 1.23 11.04 4.10
C TYR A 24 0.11 12.02 3.81
N MET A 25 -0.99 11.49 3.28
CA MET A 25 -2.23 12.23 3.06
C MET A 25 -3.33 11.53 3.84
N SER A 26 -4.08 12.30 4.64
CA SER A 26 -5.25 11.76 5.35
C SER A 26 -6.31 11.29 4.34
N THR A 27 -7.15 10.34 4.75
CA THR A 27 -8.26 9.82 3.93
C THR A 27 -9.16 10.97 3.47
N ARG A 28 -9.48 11.90 4.40
CA ARG A 28 -10.28 13.09 4.11
C ARG A 28 -9.63 14.02 3.09
N SER A 29 -8.33 14.32 3.24
CA SER A 29 -7.60 15.16 2.29
C SER A 29 -7.55 14.53 0.90
N PHE A 30 -7.43 13.20 0.84
CA PHE A 30 -7.43 12.43 -0.40
C PHE A 30 -8.79 12.47 -1.11
N GLU A 31 -9.88 12.22 -0.38
CA GLU A 31 -11.24 12.30 -0.91
C GLU A 31 -11.53 13.68 -1.50
N LYS A 32 -11.26 14.73 -0.71
CA LYS A 32 -11.41 16.12 -1.17
C LYS A 32 -10.58 16.40 -2.42
N LEU A 33 -9.34 15.92 -2.46
CA LEU A 33 -8.47 16.13 -3.61
C LEU A 33 -9.02 15.47 -4.88
N ASN A 34 -9.56 14.26 -4.76
CA ASN A 34 -10.16 13.57 -5.90
C ASN A 34 -11.47 14.23 -6.35
N GLU A 35 -12.27 14.77 -5.42
CA GLU A 35 -13.48 15.55 -5.75
C GLU A 35 -13.17 16.82 -6.54
N GLU A 36 -12.03 17.47 -6.27
CA GLU A 36 -11.56 18.65 -7.00
C GLU A 36 -11.05 18.31 -8.42
N MET A 37 -10.72 17.04 -8.69
CA MET A 37 -10.07 16.58 -9.92
C MET A 37 -11.06 16.09 -11.00
N LYS A 38 -12.30 16.63 -11.03
CA LYS A 38 -13.47 16.11 -11.80
C LYS A 38 -13.22 15.69 -13.27
N ASP A 39 -12.29 16.35 -13.98
CA ASP A 39 -11.96 16.07 -15.39
C ASP A 39 -10.54 15.54 -15.61
N SER A 40 -9.81 15.25 -14.53
CA SER A 40 -8.43 14.78 -14.53
C SER A 40 -8.34 13.33 -14.10
N ARG A 41 -7.21 12.67 -14.40
CA ARG A 41 -6.95 11.32 -13.91
C ARG A 41 -6.88 11.33 -12.38
N LEU A 42 -7.89 10.75 -11.72
CA LEU A 42 -7.97 10.61 -10.27
C LEU A 42 -6.76 9.85 -9.70
N PHE A 43 -6.37 10.18 -8.47
CA PHE A 43 -5.35 9.43 -7.77
C PHE A 43 -5.92 8.11 -7.26
N ALA A 44 -5.16 7.04 -7.46
CA ALA A 44 -5.60 5.69 -7.12
C ALA A 44 -5.57 5.37 -5.62
N ASN A 45 -4.82 6.10 -4.80
CA ASN A 45 -4.79 5.93 -3.34
C ASN A 45 -4.08 7.14 -2.68
N PRO A 46 -4.19 7.28 -1.34
CA PRO A 46 -3.52 8.33 -0.59
C PRO A 46 -1.99 8.37 -0.75
N ARG A 47 -1.29 7.22 -0.86
CA ARG A 47 0.17 7.20 -1.04
C ARG A 47 0.61 7.81 -2.37
N ASN A 48 -0.04 7.43 -3.47
CA ASN A 48 0.18 7.99 -4.79
C ASN A 48 -0.19 9.48 -4.85
N ALA A 49 -1.28 9.85 -4.18
CA ALA A 49 -1.69 11.24 -4.05
C ALA A 49 -0.65 12.06 -3.27
N ALA A 50 -0.12 11.54 -2.16
CA ALA A 50 0.92 12.18 -1.36
C ALA A 50 2.22 12.34 -2.16
N ALA A 51 2.69 11.27 -2.81
CA ALA A 51 3.91 11.30 -3.62
C ALA A 51 3.80 12.28 -4.80
N GLY A 52 2.67 12.27 -5.52
CA GLY A 52 2.41 13.20 -6.61
C GLY A 52 2.29 14.65 -6.12
N SER A 53 1.67 14.86 -4.95
CA SER A 53 1.51 16.18 -4.33
C SER A 53 2.82 16.76 -3.84
N LEU A 54 3.74 15.93 -3.35
CA LEU A 54 5.05 16.36 -2.86
C LEU A 54 6.01 16.72 -4.01
N ARG A 55 5.93 16.01 -5.13
CA ARG A 55 6.85 16.15 -6.27
C ARG A 55 6.39 17.19 -7.30
N GLN A 56 5.79 18.28 -6.84
CA GLN A 56 5.37 19.39 -7.71
C GLN A 56 6.52 20.37 -7.95
N LYS A 57 6.62 20.90 -9.17
CA LYS A 57 7.61 21.96 -9.47
C LYS A 57 7.29 23.26 -8.74
N ASP A 58 6.00 23.58 -8.61
CA ASP A 58 5.53 24.74 -7.86
C ASP A 58 5.10 24.31 -6.45
N SER A 59 5.85 24.77 -5.44
CA SER A 59 5.61 24.44 -4.03
C SER A 59 4.28 24.96 -3.50
N ARG A 60 3.66 25.96 -4.16
CA ARG A 60 2.32 26.45 -3.82
C ARG A 60 1.25 25.38 -4.08
N ILE A 61 1.46 24.53 -5.08
CA ILE A 61 0.58 23.38 -5.33
C ILE A 61 0.71 22.40 -4.18
N THR A 62 1.93 22.01 -3.78
CA THR A 62 2.12 21.12 -2.62
C THR A 62 1.50 21.67 -1.36
N ALA A 63 1.62 22.98 -1.12
CA ALA A 63 1.02 23.65 0.04
C ALA A 63 -0.52 23.54 0.09
N SER A 64 -1.19 23.42 -1.06
CA SER A 64 -2.65 23.26 -1.12
C SER A 64 -3.13 21.82 -0.91
N ARG A 65 -2.23 20.84 -0.89
CA ARG A 65 -2.56 19.40 -0.86
C ARG A 65 -2.73 18.83 0.54
N HIS A 66 -2.60 19.67 1.57
CA HIS A 66 -2.79 19.30 2.99
C HIS A 66 -2.08 17.99 3.36
N LEU A 67 -0.80 17.90 3.01
CA LEU A 67 0.06 16.78 3.40
C LEU A 67 0.43 16.87 4.87
N ASP A 68 0.46 15.70 5.52
CA ASP A 68 0.88 15.52 6.90
C ASP A 68 2.19 14.72 6.97
N PHE A 69 2.77 14.63 8.17
CA PHE A 69 4.05 13.98 8.41
C PHE A 69 4.01 13.21 9.73
N PHE A 70 4.75 12.11 9.83
CA PHE A 70 5.13 11.49 11.09
C PHE A 70 6.62 11.20 11.11
N GLY A 71 7.33 11.76 12.10
CA GLY A 71 8.71 11.40 12.40
C GLY A 71 8.77 10.05 13.11
N TYR A 72 9.69 9.18 12.70
CA TYR A 72 9.82 7.83 13.26
C TYR A 72 11.26 7.38 13.55
N GLN A 73 12.28 8.16 13.16
CA GLN A 73 13.67 7.77 13.35
C GLN A 73 14.62 8.97 13.29
N ILE A 74 15.68 8.92 14.09
CA ILE A 74 16.84 9.78 13.96
C ILE A 74 17.87 9.01 13.12
N GLY A 75 18.27 9.57 11.98
CA GLY A 75 19.23 8.94 11.06
C GLY A 75 20.68 9.28 11.39
N TYR A 76 20.92 10.51 11.83
CA TYR A 76 22.21 11.05 12.20
C TYR A 76 22.02 12.06 13.32
N MET A 77 22.94 12.11 14.29
CA MET A 77 22.96 13.10 15.35
C MET A 77 24.38 13.45 15.75
N GLN A 78 24.61 14.72 16.06
CA GLN A 78 25.87 15.24 16.59
C GLN A 78 25.59 16.13 17.80
N GLY A 79 26.39 15.97 18.86
CA GLY A 79 26.29 16.80 20.08
C GLY A 79 25.31 16.29 21.13
N MET A 80 24.75 15.09 20.93
CA MET A 80 23.85 14.42 21.87
C MET A 80 23.82 12.93 21.56
N ASP A 81 23.57 12.13 22.58
CA ASP A 81 23.36 10.68 22.48
C ASP A 81 21.99 10.28 23.02
N PHE A 82 21.53 9.12 22.61
CA PHE A 82 20.31 8.47 23.06
C PHE A 82 20.54 6.96 22.99
N THR A 83 19.82 6.21 23.80
CA THR A 83 20.11 4.79 24.03
C THR A 83 19.13 3.86 23.34
N ASN A 84 17.92 4.35 23.08
CA ASN A 84 16.83 3.53 22.57
C ASN A 84 15.88 4.30 21.64
N GLN A 85 15.17 3.55 20.81
CA GLN A 85 14.20 4.05 19.84
C GLN A 85 13.05 4.81 20.51
N TRP A 86 12.63 4.44 21.71
CA TRP A 86 11.54 5.13 22.41
C TRP A 86 11.93 6.55 22.81
N GLU A 87 13.14 6.72 23.35
CA GLU A 87 13.76 8.01 23.65
C GLU A 87 13.89 8.87 22.39
N ALA A 88 14.35 8.29 21.27
CA ALA A 88 14.42 8.97 19.98
C ALA A 88 13.07 9.56 19.55
N LEU A 89 11.98 8.80 19.74
CA LEU A 89 10.63 9.27 19.41
C LEU A 89 10.15 10.39 20.35
N GLN A 90 10.56 10.39 21.63
CA GLN A 90 10.25 11.51 22.52
C GLN A 90 11.01 12.77 22.10
N LEU A 91 12.31 12.66 21.79
CA LEU A 91 13.10 13.80 21.30
C LEU A 91 12.50 14.41 20.02
N ILE A 92 12.12 13.57 19.04
CA ILE A 92 11.45 14.03 17.81
C ILE A 92 10.17 14.82 18.15
N ARG A 93 9.38 14.33 19.12
CA ARG A 93 8.15 15.01 19.58
C ARG A 93 8.46 16.33 20.28
N GLU A 94 9.44 16.36 21.17
CA GLU A 94 9.88 17.57 21.89
C GLU A 94 10.40 18.65 20.94
N TRP A 95 11.12 18.25 19.88
CA TRP A 95 11.57 19.14 18.81
C TRP A 95 10.43 19.71 17.96
N GLY A 96 9.19 19.26 18.20
CA GLY A 96 7.98 19.77 17.58
C GLY A 96 7.56 19.04 16.31
N PHE A 97 8.21 17.91 15.98
CA PHE A 97 7.71 17.06 14.91
C PHE A 97 6.53 16.22 15.41
N PRO A 98 5.51 16.00 14.57
CA PRO A 98 4.47 15.03 14.88
C PRO A 98 5.06 13.62 14.91
N VAL A 99 4.75 12.89 15.97
CA VAL A 99 5.01 11.45 16.11
C VAL A 99 3.67 10.77 16.20
N ASN A 100 3.55 9.60 15.55
CA ASN A 100 2.28 8.87 15.53
C ASN A 100 1.77 8.64 16.97
N PRO A 101 0.51 8.99 17.30
CA PRO A 101 -0.02 8.81 18.64
C PRO A 101 -0.21 7.34 19.02
N HIS A 102 -0.21 6.45 18.03
CA HIS A 102 -0.33 5.01 18.17
C HIS A 102 1.05 4.34 18.05
N ILE A 103 2.02 4.84 18.81
CA ILE A 103 3.27 4.11 19.10
C ILE A 103 3.09 3.33 20.39
N HIS A 104 3.71 2.16 20.49
CA HIS A 104 3.61 1.30 21.66
C HIS A 104 4.96 0.65 21.96
N LEU A 105 5.34 0.68 23.24
CA LEU A 105 6.53 -0.01 23.73
C LEU A 105 6.09 -1.37 24.29
N ALA A 106 6.42 -2.44 23.57
CA ALA A 106 6.17 -3.81 24.02
C ALA A 106 7.40 -4.40 24.70
N ARG A 107 7.19 -5.19 25.76
CA ARG A 107 8.24 -5.86 26.54
C ARG A 107 8.35 -7.35 26.21
N THR A 108 7.33 -7.93 25.58
CA THR A 108 7.26 -9.34 25.22
C THR A 108 6.81 -9.50 23.77
N LEU A 109 7.08 -10.68 23.18
CA LEU A 109 6.60 -10.98 21.83
C LEU A 109 5.07 -11.09 21.78
N ASP A 110 4.44 -11.56 22.84
CA ASP A 110 2.98 -11.64 22.93
C ASP A 110 2.34 -10.26 22.85
N GLU A 111 2.89 -9.27 23.58
CA GLU A 111 2.46 -7.87 23.48
C GLU A 111 2.62 -7.31 22.06
N VAL A 112 3.71 -7.64 21.37
CA VAL A 112 3.92 -7.26 19.96
C VAL A 112 2.83 -7.88 19.08
N MET A 113 2.54 -9.17 19.25
CA MET A 113 1.56 -9.87 18.44
C MET A 113 0.13 -9.35 18.69
N ASP A 114 -0.22 -9.06 19.93
CA ASP A 114 -1.52 -8.50 20.29
C ASP A 114 -1.68 -7.08 19.74
N TYR A 115 -0.61 -6.28 19.75
CA TYR A 115 -0.60 -4.97 19.12
C TYR A 115 -0.83 -5.05 17.60
N CYS A 116 -0.16 -5.99 16.93
CA CYS A 116 -0.34 -6.24 15.50
C CYS A 116 -1.78 -6.65 15.17
N LYS A 117 -2.37 -7.59 15.92
CA LYS A 117 -3.76 -8.05 15.75
C LYS A 117 -4.77 -6.93 15.99
N LYS A 118 -4.56 -6.12 17.03
CA LYS A 118 -5.42 -4.96 17.32
C LYS A 118 -5.50 -4.04 16.10
N TRP A 119 -4.34 -3.62 15.58
CA TRP A 119 -4.30 -2.70 14.44
C TRP A 119 -4.68 -3.37 13.13
N GLU A 120 -4.61 -4.70 13.03
CA GLU A 120 -5.20 -5.41 11.88
C GLU A 120 -6.71 -5.12 11.78
N GLN A 121 -7.40 -5.08 12.91
CA GLN A 121 -8.85 -4.86 12.98
C GLN A 121 -9.20 -3.37 12.99
N GLU A 122 -8.51 -2.57 13.81
CA GLU A 122 -8.85 -1.17 14.05
C GLU A 122 -8.29 -0.20 13.00
N ARG A 123 -7.39 -0.63 12.10
CA ARG A 123 -6.77 0.24 11.07
C ARG A 123 -7.77 1.04 10.24
N PHE A 124 -9.00 0.55 10.07
CA PHE A 124 -10.04 1.22 9.30
C PHE A 124 -10.66 2.42 10.02
N ASN A 125 -10.40 2.57 11.32
CA ASN A 125 -10.85 3.71 12.13
C ASN A 125 -9.86 4.88 12.11
N LEU A 126 -8.68 4.68 11.52
CA LEU A 126 -7.66 5.73 11.42
C LEU A 126 -8.02 6.76 10.35
N PRO A 127 -7.67 8.05 10.56
CA PRO A 127 -7.87 9.09 9.56
C PRO A 127 -6.85 9.01 8.40
N TYR A 128 -6.03 7.96 8.35
CA TYR A 128 -5.04 7.69 7.33
C TYR A 128 -4.91 6.19 7.12
N GLU A 129 -4.43 5.78 5.95
CA GLU A 129 -4.26 4.38 5.62
C GLU A 129 -2.94 3.83 6.15
N ILE A 130 -2.99 2.63 6.74
CA ILE A 130 -1.81 1.82 7.03
C ILE A 130 -1.93 0.45 6.34
N ASP A 131 -0.79 -0.16 6.06
CA ASP A 131 -0.68 -1.50 5.45
C ASP A 131 0.01 -2.52 6.37
N GLY A 132 0.30 -2.13 7.61
CA GLY A 132 0.98 -2.95 8.60
C GLY A 132 1.48 -2.14 9.79
N VAL A 133 2.23 -2.82 10.66
CA VAL A 133 2.96 -2.24 11.79
C VAL A 133 4.45 -2.51 11.59
N VAL A 134 5.30 -1.53 11.90
CA VAL A 134 6.76 -1.73 11.93
C VAL A 134 7.18 -2.07 13.35
N ILE A 135 7.74 -3.26 13.52
CA ILE A 135 8.31 -3.74 14.77
C ILE A 135 9.80 -3.42 14.75
N LYS A 136 10.31 -2.80 15.80
CA LYS A 136 11.73 -2.44 15.95
C LYS A 136 12.23 -2.90 17.30
N ILE A 137 13.42 -3.47 17.36
CA ILE A 137 14.16 -3.62 18.61
C ILE A 137 14.45 -2.22 19.15
N SER A 138 14.12 -1.97 20.42
CA SER A 138 14.21 -0.62 20.97
C SER A 138 15.66 -0.23 21.27
N ASP A 139 16.47 -1.14 21.78
CA ASP A 139 17.86 -0.89 22.16
C ASP A 139 18.77 -0.64 20.95
N LEU A 140 19.46 0.50 20.90
CA LEU A 140 20.29 0.87 19.74
C LEU A 140 21.60 0.11 19.66
N ALA A 141 22.16 -0.33 20.80
CA ALA A 141 23.36 -1.16 20.80
C ALA A 141 23.04 -2.52 20.15
N GLN A 142 21.87 -3.09 20.44
CA GLN A 142 21.38 -4.29 19.76
C GLN A 142 21.11 -4.05 18.27
N GLN A 143 20.54 -2.88 17.89
CA GLN A 143 20.38 -2.55 16.47
C GLN A 143 21.72 -2.50 15.75
N GLN A 144 22.75 -1.89 16.35
CA GLN A 144 24.09 -1.80 15.80
C GLN A 144 24.75 -3.17 15.66
N GLU A 145 24.64 -4.02 16.68
CA GLU A 145 25.15 -5.40 16.66
C GLU A 145 24.49 -6.23 15.55
N LEU A 146 23.17 -6.13 15.40
CA LEU A 146 22.42 -6.86 14.39
C LEU A 146 22.73 -6.38 12.97
N GLY A 147 22.95 -5.08 12.78
CA GLY A 147 23.32 -4.47 11.50
C GLY A 147 22.25 -4.60 10.41
N THR A 148 22.69 -4.68 9.16
CA THR A 148 21.84 -4.68 7.95
C THR A 148 22.24 -5.80 6.99
N VAL A 149 21.27 -6.39 6.27
CA VAL A 149 21.54 -7.26 5.12
C VAL A 149 21.14 -6.51 3.85
N ALA A 150 22.10 -6.31 2.94
CA ALA A 150 21.92 -5.48 1.76
C ALA A 150 21.42 -4.06 2.10
N ARG A 151 20.10 -3.82 2.00
CA ARG A 151 19.46 -2.54 2.33
C ARG A 151 18.51 -2.62 3.52
N ASP A 152 18.26 -3.82 4.04
CA ASP A 152 17.23 -4.06 5.04
C ASP A 152 17.85 -4.22 6.43
N PRO A 153 17.34 -3.53 7.46
CA PRO A 153 17.81 -3.69 8.84
C PRO A 153 17.42 -5.07 9.38
N ARG A 154 18.33 -5.71 10.13
CA ARG A 154 18.03 -7.00 10.80
C ARG A 154 17.25 -6.82 12.11
N TRP A 155 17.18 -5.60 12.60
CA TRP A 155 16.56 -5.23 13.88
C TRP A 155 15.14 -4.67 13.74
N ALA A 156 14.60 -4.60 12.52
CA ALA A 156 13.24 -4.15 12.27
C ALA A 156 12.56 -5.00 11.19
N ILE A 157 11.24 -5.16 11.33
CA ILE A 157 10.42 -5.87 10.34
C ILE A 157 9.06 -5.18 10.18
N ALA A 158 8.55 -5.14 8.95
CA ALA A 158 7.19 -4.69 8.69
C ALA A 158 6.23 -5.89 8.76
N PHE A 159 5.40 -5.94 9.77
CA PHE A 159 4.28 -6.87 9.87
C PHE A 159 3.14 -6.36 8.99
N LYS A 160 3.07 -6.86 7.74
CA LYS A 160 2.06 -6.42 6.76
C LYS A 160 0.74 -7.14 6.97
N TYR A 161 -0.35 -6.40 6.82
CA TYR A 161 -1.69 -6.96 6.91
C TYR A 161 -2.12 -7.62 5.60
N PRO A 162 -2.99 -8.65 5.66
CA PRO A 162 -3.59 -9.18 4.47
C PRO A 162 -4.37 -8.08 3.74
N PRO A 163 -4.28 -8.02 2.40
CA PRO A 163 -5.00 -7.05 1.61
C PRO A 163 -6.52 -7.26 1.80
N THR A 164 -7.28 -6.15 1.82
CA THR A 164 -8.73 -6.22 1.86
C THR A 164 -9.26 -6.95 0.63
N GLN A 165 -10.02 -8.02 0.87
CA GLN A 165 -10.71 -8.78 -0.18
C GLN A 165 -12.19 -8.41 -0.18
N VAL A 166 -12.76 -8.19 -1.37
CA VAL A 166 -14.18 -7.91 -1.55
C VAL A 166 -14.73 -8.84 -2.62
N ALA A 167 -15.94 -9.34 -2.40
CA ALA A 167 -16.65 -10.15 -3.38
C ALA A 167 -17.33 -9.25 -4.43
N THR A 168 -17.16 -9.57 -5.71
CA THR A 168 -17.93 -8.95 -6.81
C THR A 168 -18.18 -9.96 -7.93
N GLN A 169 -19.02 -9.63 -8.91
CA GLN A 169 -19.27 -10.50 -10.05
C GLN A 169 -18.21 -10.32 -11.14
N LEU A 170 -17.77 -11.44 -11.72
CA LEU A 170 -16.93 -11.50 -12.91
C LEU A 170 -17.83 -11.45 -14.14
N LEU A 171 -17.96 -10.27 -14.74
CA LEU A 171 -18.89 -10.04 -15.85
C LEU A 171 -18.37 -10.60 -17.18
N ASP A 172 -17.06 -10.54 -17.40
CA ASP A 172 -16.40 -10.94 -18.65
C ASP A 172 -14.89 -11.10 -18.41
N ILE A 173 -14.20 -11.85 -19.28
CA ILE A 173 -12.74 -11.92 -19.31
C ILE A 173 -12.27 -11.46 -20.69
N ARG A 174 -11.45 -10.43 -20.72
CA ARG A 174 -10.92 -9.84 -21.96
C ARG A 174 -9.41 -10.01 -22.01
N VAL A 175 -8.82 -9.81 -23.18
CA VAL A 175 -7.37 -9.89 -23.37
C VAL A 175 -6.78 -8.54 -23.72
N ASN A 176 -5.54 -8.31 -23.29
CA ASN A 176 -4.71 -7.21 -23.73
C ASN A 176 -3.47 -7.76 -24.43
N ILE A 177 -3.13 -7.19 -25.58
CA ILE A 177 -1.95 -7.59 -26.36
C ILE A 177 -0.79 -6.67 -25.97
N GLY A 178 0.22 -7.27 -25.35
CA GLY A 178 1.44 -6.57 -24.93
C GLY A 178 2.29 -6.16 -26.13
N ARG A 179 3.23 -5.23 -25.89
CA ARG A 179 4.16 -4.72 -26.93
C ARG A 179 5.00 -5.82 -27.60
N THR A 180 5.20 -6.94 -26.91
CA THR A 180 5.96 -8.10 -27.39
C THR A 180 5.05 -9.21 -27.96
N GLY A 181 3.75 -8.96 -28.10
CA GLY A 181 2.77 -9.96 -28.56
C GLY A 181 2.21 -10.85 -27.45
N SER A 182 2.56 -10.61 -26.17
CA SER A 182 1.99 -11.38 -25.05
C SER A 182 0.49 -11.15 -24.92
N VAL A 183 -0.28 -12.23 -24.73
CA VAL A 183 -1.74 -12.16 -24.57
C VAL A 183 -2.08 -12.26 -23.09
N ASN A 184 -2.47 -11.14 -22.49
CA ASN A 184 -2.66 -11.03 -21.04
C ASN A 184 -4.16 -10.91 -20.73
N PRO A 185 -4.80 -11.92 -20.13
CA PRO A 185 -6.19 -11.83 -19.74
C PRO A 185 -6.40 -10.82 -18.60
N TRP A 186 -7.58 -10.24 -18.53
CA TRP A 186 -8.00 -9.38 -17.43
C TRP A 186 -9.51 -9.50 -17.22
N ALA A 187 -9.93 -9.42 -15.96
CA ALA A 187 -11.31 -9.55 -15.54
C ALA A 187 -12.04 -8.21 -15.68
N VAL A 188 -13.20 -8.24 -16.32
CA VAL A 188 -14.24 -7.21 -16.23
C VAL A 188 -15.10 -7.56 -15.03
N LEU A 189 -15.24 -6.64 -14.09
CA LEU A 189 -15.92 -6.86 -12.82
C LEU A 189 -17.13 -5.93 -12.70
N GLU A 190 -18.16 -6.40 -12.01
CA GLU A 190 -19.20 -5.50 -11.49
C GLU A 190 -18.51 -4.46 -10.57
N PRO A 191 -18.72 -3.15 -10.78
CA PRO A 191 -17.99 -2.13 -10.06
C PRO A 191 -18.13 -2.28 -8.55
N VAL A 192 -17.01 -2.47 -7.86
CA VAL A 192 -16.97 -2.67 -6.41
C VAL A 192 -16.02 -1.69 -5.75
N ASN A 193 -16.43 -1.09 -4.64
CA ASN A 193 -15.56 -0.19 -3.90
C ASN A 193 -14.61 -1.01 -3.00
N ILE A 194 -13.31 -0.87 -3.20
CA ILE A 194 -12.26 -1.42 -2.34
C ILE A 194 -11.47 -0.26 -1.77
N ARG A 195 -11.78 0.14 -0.53
CA ARG A 195 -11.12 1.25 0.20
C ARG A 195 -11.16 2.58 -0.56
N GLY A 196 -12.36 3.04 -0.93
CA GLY A 196 -12.56 4.32 -1.62
C GLY A 196 -12.26 4.29 -3.12
N VAL A 197 -11.75 3.18 -3.65
CA VAL A 197 -11.50 3.01 -5.09
C VAL A 197 -12.51 2.06 -5.69
N THR A 198 -13.24 2.55 -6.68
CA THR A 198 -14.10 1.70 -7.50
C THR A 198 -13.25 0.86 -8.45
N VAL A 199 -13.26 -0.45 -8.24
CA VAL A 199 -12.60 -1.45 -9.06
C VAL A 199 -13.65 -2.09 -9.97
N ALA A 200 -13.49 -1.90 -11.28
CA ALA A 200 -14.28 -2.59 -12.31
C ALA A 200 -13.41 -3.49 -13.19
N ARG A 201 -12.10 -3.54 -12.92
CA ARG A 201 -11.11 -4.29 -13.71
C ARG A 201 -10.05 -4.87 -12.79
N ALA A 202 -9.68 -6.12 -13.02
CA ALA A 202 -8.59 -6.78 -12.29
C ALA A 202 -7.70 -7.58 -13.24
N ALA A 203 -6.41 -7.63 -12.95
CA ALA A 203 -5.47 -8.43 -13.72
C ALA A 203 -5.72 -9.93 -13.49
N LEU A 204 -5.57 -10.70 -14.56
CA LEU A 204 -5.46 -12.16 -14.54
C LEU A 204 -4.07 -12.49 -15.10
N HIS A 205 -3.34 -13.40 -14.47
CA HIS A 205 -1.91 -13.58 -14.80
C HIS A 205 -1.73 -14.09 -16.23
N ASN A 206 -2.36 -15.21 -16.56
CA ASN A 206 -2.35 -15.85 -17.88
C ASN A 206 -3.52 -16.86 -17.96
N GLU A 207 -3.69 -17.51 -19.10
CA GLU A 207 -4.75 -18.53 -19.27
C GLU A 207 -4.62 -19.70 -18.29
N GLY A 208 -3.38 -20.13 -18.03
CA GLY A 208 -3.09 -21.19 -17.08
C GLY A 208 -3.59 -20.86 -15.68
N ASP A 209 -3.43 -19.62 -15.22
CA ASP A 209 -3.94 -19.15 -13.93
C ASP A 209 -5.48 -19.09 -13.90
N VAL A 210 -6.10 -18.69 -15.02
CA VAL A 210 -7.57 -18.70 -15.16
C VAL A 210 -8.11 -20.13 -15.03
N GLN A 211 -7.49 -21.09 -15.72
CA GLN A 211 -7.88 -22.50 -15.68
C GLN A 211 -7.58 -23.13 -14.32
N ARG A 212 -6.40 -22.86 -13.75
CA ARG A 212 -5.98 -23.36 -12.43
C ARG A 212 -6.91 -22.89 -11.31
N LYS A 213 -7.40 -21.66 -11.39
CA LYS A 213 -8.39 -21.11 -10.45
C LYS A 213 -9.84 -21.51 -10.80
N ASP A 214 -10.06 -22.16 -11.94
CA ASP A 214 -11.39 -22.45 -12.52
C ASP A 214 -12.29 -21.20 -12.57
N LEU A 215 -11.76 -20.07 -13.04
CA LEU A 215 -12.55 -18.84 -13.15
C LEU A 215 -13.50 -18.93 -14.35
N ARG A 216 -14.77 -18.63 -14.11
CA ARG A 216 -15.83 -18.66 -15.12
C ARG A 216 -16.53 -17.32 -15.22
N VAL A 217 -16.85 -16.90 -16.43
CA VAL A 217 -17.66 -15.70 -16.65
C VAL A 217 -19.03 -15.90 -15.98
N GLY A 218 -19.43 -14.95 -15.14
CA GLY A 218 -20.60 -15.02 -14.26
C GLY A 218 -20.28 -15.40 -12.81
N ASP A 219 -19.05 -15.84 -12.49
CA ASP A 219 -18.68 -16.19 -11.12
C ASP A 219 -18.78 -14.98 -10.18
N TRP A 220 -19.16 -15.24 -8.92
CA TRP A 220 -18.75 -14.37 -7.83
C TRP A 220 -17.28 -14.63 -7.53
N VAL A 221 -16.46 -13.59 -7.49
CA VAL A 221 -15.02 -13.69 -7.27
C VAL A 221 -14.58 -12.83 -6.09
N LEU A 222 -13.60 -13.32 -5.33
CA LEU A 222 -12.89 -12.50 -4.37
C LEU A 222 -11.82 -11.71 -5.09
N VAL A 223 -11.94 -10.40 -5.03
CA VAL A 223 -11.00 -9.44 -5.60
C VAL A 223 -10.27 -8.78 -4.46
N GLN A 224 -8.96 -8.68 -4.58
CA GLN A 224 -8.14 -7.99 -3.61
C GLN A 224 -7.27 -6.97 -4.30
N ARG A 225 -6.86 -5.98 -3.53
CA ARG A 225 -5.83 -5.05 -3.95
C ARG A 225 -4.53 -5.42 -3.25
N ALA A 226 -3.59 -6.02 -3.96
CA ALA A 226 -2.27 -6.33 -3.42
C ALA A 226 -1.46 -5.03 -3.31
N GLY A 227 -1.27 -4.54 -2.08
CA GLY A 227 -0.66 -3.23 -1.86
C GLY A 227 -1.41 -2.12 -2.58
N GLU A 228 -0.70 -1.32 -3.37
CA GLU A 228 -1.20 -0.02 -3.82
C GLU A 228 -1.61 0.08 -5.29
N VAL A 229 -1.34 -0.89 -6.16
CA VAL A 229 -1.29 -0.57 -7.60
C VAL A 229 -2.22 -1.39 -8.48
N ILE A 230 -2.41 -2.70 -8.26
CA ILE A 230 -3.15 -3.54 -9.23
C ILE A 230 -4.17 -4.45 -8.50
N PRO A 231 -5.48 -4.30 -8.79
CA PRO A 231 -6.48 -5.27 -8.34
C PRO A 231 -6.27 -6.62 -9.00
N GLN A 232 -6.40 -7.69 -8.24
CA GLN A 232 -6.27 -9.07 -8.73
C GLN A 232 -7.42 -9.94 -8.27
N VAL A 233 -7.82 -10.87 -9.12
CA VAL A 233 -8.76 -11.93 -8.75
C VAL A 233 -8.02 -13.01 -7.96
N VAL A 234 -8.45 -13.24 -6.72
CA VAL A 234 -7.86 -14.22 -5.80
C VAL A 234 -8.36 -15.62 -6.13
N LYS A 235 -9.68 -15.81 -6.08
CA LYS A 235 -10.36 -17.08 -6.31
C LYS A 235 -11.86 -16.87 -6.60
N PRO A 236 -12.53 -17.82 -7.26
CA PRO A 236 -13.98 -17.84 -7.31
C PRO A 236 -14.57 -18.20 -5.94
N ILE A 237 -15.79 -17.75 -5.69
CA ILE A 237 -16.64 -18.14 -4.57
C ILE A 237 -17.55 -19.26 -5.11
N VAL A 238 -17.00 -20.47 -5.16
CA VAL A 238 -17.63 -21.63 -5.79
C VAL A 238 -19.01 -21.93 -5.20
N GLU A 239 -19.21 -21.64 -3.92
CA GLU A 239 -20.46 -21.84 -3.19
C GLU A 239 -21.61 -20.96 -3.70
N ARG A 240 -21.31 -19.90 -4.46
CA ARG A 240 -22.30 -18.99 -5.06
C ARG A 240 -22.63 -19.33 -6.53
N ARG A 241 -22.07 -20.40 -7.07
CA ARG A 241 -22.34 -20.80 -8.45
C ARG A 241 -23.78 -21.29 -8.60
N THR A 242 -24.35 -20.90 -9.73
CA THR A 242 -25.72 -21.21 -10.15
C THR A 242 -25.75 -22.28 -11.24
N GLY A 243 -24.60 -22.62 -11.84
CA GLY A 243 -24.47 -23.52 -12.98
C GLY A 243 -24.63 -22.84 -14.33
N LYS A 244 -24.86 -21.52 -14.35
CA LYS A 244 -24.98 -20.72 -15.59
C LYS A 244 -23.65 -20.09 -16.03
N GLU A 245 -22.60 -20.26 -15.23
CA GLU A 245 -21.29 -19.65 -15.46
C GLU A 245 -20.59 -20.31 -16.65
N GLN A 246 -19.89 -19.51 -17.45
CA GLN A 246 -19.27 -19.94 -18.70
C GLN A 246 -17.76 -20.11 -18.54
N VAL A 247 -17.24 -21.27 -18.94
CA VAL A 247 -15.79 -21.52 -18.98
C VAL A 247 -15.16 -20.59 -20.00
N TYR A 248 -14.11 -19.89 -19.57
CA TYR A 248 -13.37 -18.99 -20.44
C TYR A 248 -12.23 -19.71 -21.16
N HIS A 249 -12.11 -19.44 -22.47
CA HIS A 249 -10.99 -19.85 -23.28
C HIS A 249 -10.37 -18.62 -23.95
N LEU A 250 -9.04 -18.60 -24.02
CA LEU A 250 -8.31 -17.52 -24.67
C LEU A 250 -8.58 -17.57 -26.19
N PRO A 251 -8.73 -16.43 -26.90
CA PRO A 251 -9.08 -16.44 -28.31
C PRO A 251 -7.98 -17.11 -29.15
N GLU A 252 -8.38 -17.79 -30.24
CA GLU A 252 -7.44 -18.46 -31.15
C GLU A 252 -6.68 -17.47 -32.04
N ARG A 253 -7.23 -16.27 -32.24
CA ARG A 253 -6.67 -15.22 -33.10
C ARG A 253 -6.60 -13.90 -32.35
N CYS A 254 -5.55 -13.14 -32.62
CA CYS A 254 -5.31 -11.85 -31.99
C CYS A 254 -6.43 -10.86 -32.33
N PRO A 255 -7.11 -10.24 -31.34
CA PRO A 255 -8.20 -9.30 -31.59
C PRO A 255 -7.74 -7.98 -32.24
N LEU A 256 -6.42 -7.74 -32.38
CA LEU A 256 -5.87 -6.53 -33.02
C LEU A 256 -5.46 -6.75 -34.48
N CYS A 257 -4.85 -7.90 -34.79
CA CYS A 257 -4.21 -8.14 -36.09
C CYS A 257 -4.58 -9.49 -36.72
N ASP A 258 -5.51 -10.23 -36.11
CA ASP A 258 -6.05 -11.51 -36.60
C ASP A 258 -4.98 -12.62 -36.79
N THR A 259 -3.77 -12.41 -36.27
CA THR A 259 -2.69 -13.40 -36.30
C THR A 259 -3.00 -14.55 -35.32
N PRO A 260 -2.76 -15.82 -35.69
CA PRO A 260 -2.97 -16.96 -34.78
C PRO A 260 -2.17 -16.81 -33.48
N ILE A 261 -2.83 -17.05 -32.35
CA ILE A 261 -2.19 -17.05 -31.03
C ILE A 261 -1.55 -18.43 -30.80
N ILE A 262 -0.23 -18.43 -30.61
CA ILE A 262 0.55 -19.65 -30.41
C ILE A 262 0.82 -19.83 -28.91
N ARG A 263 0.50 -21.01 -28.38
CA ARG A 263 0.82 -21.40 -27.00
C ARG A 263 2.15 -22.12 -26.98
N ILE A 264 3.14 -21.56 -26.30
CA ILE A 264 4.44 -22.22 -26.10
C ILE A 264 4.37 -22.95 -24.75
N PRO A 265 4.50 -24.29 -24.72
CA PRO A 265 4.29 -25.10 -23.50
C PRO A 265 5.12 -24.68 -22.28
N ASP A 266 6.29 -24.06 -22.49
CA ASP A 266 7.26 -23.70 -21.44
C ASP A 266 7.17 -22.23 -20.96
N GLN A 267 6.12 -21.48 -21.32
CA GLN A 267 5.92 -20.08 -20.89
C GLN A 267 4.56 -19.82 -20.20
N ALA A 268 3.89 -20.88 -19.74
CA ALA A 268 2.61 -20.83 -19.04
C ALA A 268 2.73 -20.52 -17.54
#